data_AF-A0A353N9Z1-F1
#
_entry.id   AF-A0A353N9Z1-F1
#
_cell.length_a   1.000
_cell.length_b   1.000
_cell.length_c   1.000
_cell.angle_alpha   90.00
_cell.angle_beta   90.00
_cell.angle_gamma   90.00
#
_symmetry.space_group_name_H-M   'P 1'
#
loop_
_entity.id
_entity.type
_entity.pdbx_description
1 polymer ?
#
loop_
_entity_poly.entity_id
_entity_poly.type
_entity_poly.pdbx_seq_one_letter_code
_entity_poly.pdbx_strand_id
1 'polypeptide(L)'
;FPSHKRRTILLSEPFLPSFVGGHGRETIAEMVDAGVNQLDGAIQVLPFTCMPEIVAQSITPEISTVYNLPLLTLVIDEHSGEAGLMTRLEAFVDLMQRKKRGVRK
;
A
#
# COMPACT_ATOMS: atom_id res chain seq x y z
N PHE A 1 -14.16 16.83 7.48
CA PHE A 1 -13.73 17.18 6.11
C PHE A 1 -14.51 16.37 5.07
N PRO A 2 -15.59 16.91 4.47
CA PRO A 2 -16.47 16.17 3.55
C PRO A 2 -15.80 15.74 2.23
N SER A 3 -14.82 16.51 1.75
CA SER A 3 -14.06 16.24 0.53
C SER A 3 -13.23 14.95 0.62
N HIS A 4 -12.64 14.69 1.79
CA HIS A 4 -11.81 13.52 2.04
C HIS A 4 -12.60 12.21 1.82
N LYS A 5 -13.82 12.14 2.37
CA LYS A 5 -14.67 10.95 2.27
C LYS A 5 -15.09 10.64 0.83
N ARG A 6 -15.37 11.68 0.02
CA ARG A 6 -15.69 11.49 -1.41
C ARG A 6 -14.50 10.96 -2.18
N ARG A 7 -13.30 11.52 -1.97
CA ARG A 7 -12.06 11.04 -2.59
C ARG A 7 -11.81 9.56 -2.27
N THR A 8 -11.89 9.21 -0.98
CA THR A 8 -11.70 7.83 -0.54
C THR A 8 -12.64 6.88 -1.26
N ILE A 9 -13.94 7.19 -1.33
CA ILE A 9 -14.91 6.33 -2.03
C ILE A 9 -14.53 6.19 -3.51
N LEU A 10 -14.30 7.30 -4.22
CA LEU A 10 -13.99 7.28 -5.65
C LEU A 10 -12.74 6.46 -6.00
N LEU A 11 -11.68 6.57 -5.20
CA LEU A 11 -10.42 5.86 -5.46
C LEU A 11 -10.47 4.40 -5.01
N SER A 12 -11.24 4.09 -3.95
CA SER A 12 -11.32 2.73 -3.40
C SER A 12 -12.35 1.84 -4.08
N GLU A 13 -13.45 2.41 -4.58
CA GLU A 13 -14.60 1.65 -5.11
C GLU A 13 -14.26 0.63 -6.21
N PRO A 14 -13.35 0.90 -7.18
CA PRO A 14 -12.99 -0.08 -8.21
C PRO A 14 -12.36 -1.36 -7.66
N PHE A 15 -11.69 -1.27 -6.51
CA PHE A 15 -10.93 -2.36 -5.91
C PHE A 15 -11.60 -2.92 -4.64
N LEU A 16 -12.34 -2.08 -3.90
CA LEU A 16 -13.02 -2.42 -2.65
C LEU A 16 -14.42 -1.78 -2.59
N PRO A 17 -15.40 -2.34 -3.32
CA PRO A 17 -16.75 -1.79 -3.38
C PRO A 17 -17.54 -1.98 -2.08
N SER A 18 -17.12 -2.88 -1.20
CA SER A 18 -17.76 -3.17 0.08
C SER A 18 -17.16 -2.36 1.23
N PHE A 19 -17.98 -2.01 2.23
CA PHE A 19 -17.48 -1.41 3.46
C PHE A 19 -17.03 -2.51 4.42
N VAL A 20 -15.74 -2.54 4.76
CA VAL A 20 -15.11 -3.57 5.61
C VAL A 20 -14.84 -3.10 7.04
N GLY A 21 -15.29 -1.88 7.38
CA GLY A 21 -14.93 -1.23 8.65
C GLY A 21 -13.49 -0.71 8.66
N GLY A 22 -13.11 -0.04 9.75
CA GLY A 22 -11.74 0.48 9.94
C GLY A 22 -11.30 1.43 8.81
N HIS A 23 -10.06 1.26 8.36
CA HIS A 23 -9.41 2.11 7.35
C HIS A 23 -9.17 1.36 6.01
N GLY A 24 -9.82 0.22 5.77
CA GLY A 24 -9.53 -0.59 4.59
C GLY A 24 -9.74 0.15 3.27
N ARG A 25 -10.80 0.99 3.17
CA ARG A 25 -11.04 1.81 1.96
C ARG A 25 -10.06 2.97 1.86
N GLU A 26 -9.72 3.60 2.97
CA GLU A 26 -8.74 4.65 3.07
C GLU A 26 -7.38 4.15 2.57
N THR A 27 -6.92 3.00 3.06
CA THR A 27 -5.67 2.36 2.63
C THR A 27 -5.63 2.11 1.13
N ILE A 28 -6.69 1.53 0.56
CA ILE A 28 -6.79 1.31 -0.89
C ILE A 28 -6.78 2.63 -1.66
N ALA A 29 -7.54 3.63 -1.20
CA ALA A 29 -7.58 4.94 -1.83
C ALA A 29 -6.21 5.62 -1.86
N GLU A 30 -5.42 5.54 -0.77
CA GLU A 30 -4.07 6.11 -0.74
C GLU A 30 -3.09 5.34 -1.65
N MET A 31 -3.20 4.01 -1.76
CA MET A 31 -2.38 3.24 -2.71
C MET A 31 -2.71 3.59 -4.17
N VAL A 32 -3.99 3.75 -4.49
CA VAL A 32 -4.45 4.19 -5.82
C VAL A 32 -3.97 5.60 -6.10
N ASP A 33 -4.09 6.52 -5.14
CA ASP A 33 -3.59 7.89 -5.27
C ASP A 33 -2.07 7.92 -5.52
N ALA A 34 -1.31 7.11 -4.78
CA ALA A 34 0.13 6.96 -5.00
C ALA A 34 0.47 6.47 -6.42
N GLY A 35 -0.32 5.52 -6.94
CA GLY A 35 -0.17 5.01 -8.30
C GLY A 35 -0.50 6.04 -9.37
N VAL A 36 -1.61 6.77 -9.20
CA VAL A 36 -2.03 7.85 -10.10
C VAL A 36 -1.01 8.99 -10.14
N ASN A 37 -0.45 9.34 -8.98
CA ASN A 37 0.59 10.37 -8.87
C ASN A 37 2.01 9.86 -9.21
N GLN A 38 2.14 8.62 -9.71
CA GLN A 38 3.41 8.02 -10.14
C GLN A 38 4.51 8.08 -9.07
N LEU A 39 4.14 7.81 -7.82
CA LEU A 39 5.11 7.68 -6.75
C LEU A 39 6.01 6.45 -6.97
N ASP A 40 7.17 6.46 -6.31
CA ASP A 40 8.19 5.42 -6.49
C ASP A 40 7.82 4.10 -5.84
N GLY A 41 6.94 4.15 -4.84
CA GLY A 41 6.40 3.03 -4.10
C GLY A 41 5.55 3.51 -2.93
N ALA A 42 4.81 2.60 -2.31
CA ALA A 42 4.11 2.87 -1.05
C ALA A 42 4.25 1.70 -0.07
N ILE A 43 4.10 2.00 1.22
CA ILE A 43 4.24 1.02 2.30
C ILE A 43 2.95 0.99 3.10
N GLN A 44 2.30 -0.16 3.16
CA GLN A 44 1.17 -0.41 4.06
C GLN A 44 1.71 -0.86 5.41
N VAL A 45 1.38 -0.12 6.47
CA VAL A 45 1.72 -0.49 7.84
C VAL A 45 0.43 -0.87 8.55
N LEU A 46 0.36 -2.09 9.08
CA LEU A 46 -0.82 -2.56 9.82
C LEU A 46 -0.43 -3.29 11.11
N PRO A 47 -1.23 -3.15 12.18
CA PRO A 47 -1.06 -3.99 13.34
C PRO A 47 -1.52 -5.42 13.04
N PHE A 48 -0.88 -6.39 13.67
CA PHE A 48 -1.30 -7.79 13.62
C PHE A 48 -2.76 -7.91 14.07
N THR A 49 -3.53 -8.76 13.39
CA THR A 49 -5.00 -8.97 13.56
C THR A 49 -5.94 -7.86 13.08
N CYS A 50 -5.46 -6.80 12.42
CA CYS A 50 -6.36 -5.78 11.84
C CYS A 50 -7.07 -6.29 10.57
N MET A 51 -8.24 -6.91 10.72
CA MET A 51 -9.01 -7.49 9.60
C MET A 51 -9.22 -6.52 8.42
N PRO A 52 -9.64 -5.24 8.61
CA PRO A 52 -9.80 -4.32 7.48
C PRO A 52 -8.52 -4.10 6.67
N GLU A 53 -7.36 -4.07 7.34
CA GLU A 53 -6.07 -3.90 6.68
C GLU A 53 -5.58 -5.19 6.03
N ILE A 54 -5.91 -6.36 6.58
CA ILE A 54 -5.66 -7.66 5.94
C ILE A 54 -6.47 -7.77 4.64
N VAL A 55 -7.71 -7.27 4.63
CA VAL A 55 -8.51 -7.18 3.40
C VAL A 55 -7.88 -6.20 2.41
N ALA A 56 -7.39 -5.04 2.85
CA ALA A 56 -6.68 -4.13 1.95
C ALA A 56 -5.38 -4.77 1.40
N GLN A 57 -4.65 -5.51 2.23
CA GLN A 57 -3.42 -6.21 1.86
C GLN A 57 -3.65 -7.25 0.75
N SER A 58 -4.79 -7.93 0.74
CA SER A 58 -5.07 -8.94 -0.31
C SER A 58 -5.27 -8.32 -1.70
N ILE A 59 -5.58 -7.03 -1.76
CA ILE A 59 -5.81 -6.25 -2.99
C ILE A 59 -4.52 -5.57 -3.47
N THR A 60 -3.54 -5.36 -2.58
CA THR A 60 -2.22 -4.77 -2.88
C THR A 60 -1.56 -5.31 -4.17
N PRO A 61 -1.53 -6.63 -4.47
CA PRO A 61 -0.92 -7.14 -5.70
C PRO A 61 -1.59 -6.64 -6.99
N GLU A 62 -2.91 -6.45 -6.96
CA GLU A 62 -3.68 -5.95 -8.09
C GLU A 62 -3.33 -4.49 -8.38
N ILE A 63 -3.36 -3.64 -7.34
CA ILE A 63 -3.00 -2.22 -7.44
C ILE A 63 -1.55 -2.06 -7.91
N SER A 64 -0.63 -2.84 -7.34
CA SER A 64 0.79 -2.85 -7.74
C SER A 64 0.95 -3.13 -9.24
N THR A 65 0.15 -4.05 -9.78
CA THR A 65 0.18 -4.41 -11.20
C THR A 65 -0.44 -3.30 -12.07
N VAL A 66 -1.64 -2.83 -11.70
CA VAL A 66 -2.39 -1.82 -12.47
C VAL A 66 -1.61 -0.51 -12.61
N TYR A 67 -1.01 -0.04 -11.51
CA TYR A 67 -0.28 1.23 -11.48
C TYR A 67 1.22 1.07 -11.66
N ASN A 68 1.72 -0.16 -11.86
CA ASN A 68 3.14 -0.48 -11.86
C ASN A 68 3.85 0.18 -10.64
N LEU A 69 3.25 0.07 -9.46
CA LEU A 69 3.68 0.72 -8.22
C LEU A 69 4.22 -0.33 -7.25
N PRO A 70 5.51 -0.29 -6.87
CA PRO A 70 6.04 -1.17 -5.82
C PRO A 70 5.30 -0.94 -4.50
N LEU A 71 4.75 -1.99 -3.91
CA LEU A 71 4.05 -1.95 -2.63
C LEU A 71 4.67 -2.92 -1.64
N LEU A 72 4.93 -2.47 -0.41
CA LEU A 72 5.43 -3.28 0.70
C LEU A 72 4.40 -3.28 1.83
N THR A 73 4.09 -4.46 2.36
CA THR A 73 3.25 -4.58 3.56
C THR A 73 4.10 -4.94 4.78
N LEU A 74 3.96 -4.16 5.84
CA LEU A 74 4.62 -4.34 7.13
C LEU A 74 3.56 -4.61 8.20
N VAL A 75 3.51 -5.85 8.66
CA VAL A 75 2.68 -6.26 9.80
C VAL A 75 3.50 -6.05 11.07
N ILE A 76 2.96 -5.28 12.01
CA ILE A 76 3.62 -4.94 13.27
C ILE A 76 2.93 -5.70 14.41
N ASP A 77 3.72 -6.46 15.18
CA ASP A 77 3.33 -7.11 16.44
C ASP A 77 4.41 -6.90 17.53
N GLU A 78 4.13 -7.23 18.79
CA GLU A 78 5.11 -7.14 19.89
C GLU A 78 6.39 -7.97 19.66
N HIS A 79 6.34 -8.98 18.77
CA HIS A 79 7.46 -9.88 18.48
C HIS A 79 8.19 -9.54 17.18
N SER A 80 7.87 -8.40 16.55
CA SER A 80 8.41 -8.02 15.26
C SER A 80 9.89 -7.73 15.40
N GLY A 81 10.73 -8.65 14.90
CA GLY A 81 12.17 -8.51 14.96
C GLY A 81 12.65 -7.30 14.19
N GLU A 82 13.19 -6.30 14.89
CA GLU A 82 13.69 -5.03 14.34
C GLU A 82 14.64 -5.22 13.16
N ALA A 83 15.55 -6.20 13.26
CA ALA A 83 16.49 -6.54 12.18
C ALA A 83 15.77 -7.01 10.89
N GLY A 84 14.71 -7.81 11.02
CA GLY A 84 13.94 -8.29 9.87
C GLY A 84 13.15 -7.19 9.17
N LEU A 85 12.72 -6.17 9.91
CA LEU A 85 12.07 -4.97 9.37
C LEU A 85 13.07 -4.13 8.56
N MET A 86 14.24 -3.86 9.13
CA MET A 86 15.28 -3.06 8.47
C MET A 86 15.72 -3.67 7.14
N THR A 87 16.01 -4.97 7.10
CA THR A 87 16.42 -5.64 5.86
C THR A 87 15.33 -5.60 4.78
N ARG A 88 14.05 -5.69 5.15
CA ARG A 88 12.93 -5.56 4.20
C ARG A 88 12.82 -4.14 3.63
N LEU A 89 13.02 -3.12 4.46
CA LEU A 89 13.03 -1.72 4.02
C LEU A 89 14.20 -1.44 3.08
N GLU A 90 15.41 -1.89 3.42
CA GLU A 90 16.60 -1.78 2.57
C GLU A 90 16.36 -2.45 1.21
N ALA A 91 15.86 -3.69 1.21
CA ALA A 91 15.55 -4.42 -0.03
C ALA A 91 14.46 -3.72 -0.87
N PHE A 92 13.47 -3.11 -0.23
CA PHE A 92 12.41 -2.38 -0.92
C PHE A 92 12.93 -1.09 -1.57
N VAL A 93 13.78 -0.34 -0.87
CA VAL A 93 14.46 0.84 -1.41
C VAL A 93 15.34 0.47 -2.59
N ASP A 94 16.13 -0.60 -2.46
CA ASP A 94 16.96 -1.13 -3.55
C ASP A 94 16.15 -1.50 -4.79
N LEU A 95 14.99 -2.14 -4.61
CA LEU A 95 14.08 -2.49 -5.70
C LEU A 95 13.60 -1.23 -6.44
N MET A 96 13.17 -0.19 -5.71
CA MET A 96 12.73 1.08 -6.30
C MET A 96 13.87 1.79 -7.07
N GLN A 97 15.08 1.81 -6.50
CA GLN A 97 16.24 2.40 -7.16
C GLN A 97 16.61 1.67 -8.45
N ARG A 98 16.56 0.34 -8.46
CA ARG A 98 16.82 -0.49 -9.65
C ARG A 98 15.79 -0.22 -10.74
N LYS A 99 14.52 -0.11 -10.37
CA LYS A 99 13.43 0.24 -11.31
C LYS A 99 13.67 1.59 -11.97
N LYS A 100 14.01 2.62 -11.20
CA LYS A 100 14.37 3.96 -11.74
C LYS A 100 15.57 3.93 -12.68
N ARG A 101 16.61 3.18 -12.33
CA ARG A 101 17.81 3.06 -13.18
C ARG A 101 17.52 2.32 -14.49
N GLY A 102 16.67 1.29 -14.45
CA GLY A 102 16.25 0.55 -15.64
C GLY A 102 15.37 1.35 -16.62
N VAL A 103 14.62 2.34 -16.12
CA VAL A 103 13.78 3.24 -16.92
C VAL A 103 14.60 4.37 -17.58
N ARG A 104 15.84 4.60 -17.15
CA ARG A 104 16.71 5.70 -17.60
C ARG A 104 17.56 5.34 -18.83
N LYS A 105 16.98 4.68 -19.83
CA LYS A 105 17.59 4.42 -21.14
C LYS A 105 16.87 5.17 -22.25
#